data_AF-A0AAD5TTK3-F1
#
_entry.id   AF-A0AAD5TTK3-F1
#
_cell.length_a   1.000
_cell.length_b   1.000
_cell.length_c   1.000
_cell.angle_alpha   90.00
_cell.angle_beta   90.00
_cell.angle_gamma   90.00
#
_symmetry.space_group_name_H-M   'P 1'
#
loop_
_entity.id
_entity.type
_entity.pdbx_description
1 polymer ?
#
loop_
_entity_poly.entity_id
_entity_poly.type
_entity_poly.pdbx_seq_one_letter_code
_entity_poly.pdbx_strand_id
1 'polypeptide(L)'
;DVAGACIFLASKLSRNGVHKINNVVVACIRKALKNDNLTLEEGHKEVILWRKNIIYYEEAVLTAIHYDTHVELPYDILLEWSSQVEIPKKVLQAAWCFVNDTYRSALCLCYNANEFAATALYVASRLTKEPISLLVSDNQNTMFGVNISIIEEMTRQFLQSYPNSPMSEMSNSPESVTYHNNLSPAKFKTSNPRT
;
A
#
# COMPACT_ATOMS: atom_id res chain seq x y z
N ASP A 1 18.05 11.08 7.96
CA ASP A 1 18.17 10.30 9.20
C ASP A 1 16.93 9.48 9.51
N VAL A 2 15.76 10.08 9.83
CA VAL A 2 14.52 9.34 10.13
C VAL A 2 14.13 8.34 9.03
N ALA A 3 14.17 8.75 7.76
CA ALA A 3 13.88 7.85 6.63
C ALA A 3 14.82 6.63 6.59
N GLY A 4 16.10 6.80 6.93
CA GLY A 4 17.06 5.70 7.01
C GLY A 4 16.75 4.75 8.16
N ALA A 5 16.32 5.28 9.30
CA ALA A 5 15.83 4.48 10.43
C ALA A 5 14.56 3.69 10.07
N CYS A 6 13.58 4.30 9.40
CA CYS A 6 12.38 3.60 8.94
C CYS A 6 12.71 2.48 7.95
N ILE A 7 13.63 2.71 6.99
CA ILE A 7 14.08 1.66 6.05
C ILE A 7 14.79 0.54 6.80
N PHE A 8 15.66 0.87 7.75
CA PHE A 8 16.37 -0.12 8.56
C PHE A 8 15.39 -0.97 9.37
N LEU A 9 14.44 -0.33 10.06
CA LEU A 9 13.40 -1.00 10.83
C LEU A 9 12.52 -1.90 9.94
N ALA A 10 12.03 -1.39 8.81
CA ALA A 10 11.25 -2.16 7.85
C ALA A 10 12.03 -3.38 7.32
N SER A 11 13.34 -3.27 7.10
CA SER A 11 14.17 -4.41 6.70
C SER A 11 14.29 -5.50 7.75
N LYS A 12 14.21 -5.14 9.04
CA LYS A 12 14.20 -6.13 10.15
C LYS A 12 12.87 -6.88 10.24
N LEU A 13 11.78 -6.21 9.87
CA LEU A 13 10.42 -6.76 9.95
C LEU A 13 10.01 -7.53 8.68
N SER A 14 10.67 -7.25 7.55
CA SER A 14 10.38 -7.88 6.27
C SER A 14 10.71 -9.37 6.26
N ARG A 15 9.86 -10.14 5.58
CA ARG A 15 10.05 -11.59 5.32
C ARG A 15 11.28 -11.88 4.45
N ASN A 16 11.78 -10.88 3.73
CA ASN A 16 12.89 -11.02 2.77
C ASN A 16 14.28 -10.99 3.44
N GLY A 17 14.31 -10.89 4.78
CA GLY A 17 15.52 -10.98 5.60
C GLY A 17 16.15 -9.62 5.93
N VAL A 18 17.02 -9.63 6.95
CA VAL A 18 17.62 -8.42 7.53
C VAL A 18 18.80 -7.94 6.68
N HIS A 19 18.76 -6.68 6.25
CA HIS A 19 19.92 -6.05 5.64
C HIS A 19 20.92 -5.61 6.72
N LYS A 20 22.22 -5.87 6.48
CA LYS A 20 23.29 -5.34 7.34
C LYS A 20 23.16 -3.81 7.42
N ILE A 21 23.26 -3.25 8.62
CA ILE A 21 23.11 -1.81 8.85
C ILE A 21 24.02 -0.97 7.94
N ASN A 22 25.24 -1.44 7.65
CA ASN A 22 26.17 -0.74 6.77
C ASN A 22 25.67 -0.62 5.34
N ASN A 23 24.94 -1.61 4.84
CA ASN A 23 24.37 -1.55 3.50
C ASN A 23 23.30 -0.47 3.45
N VAL A 24 22.46 -0.38 4.49
CA VAL A 24 21.44 0.68 4.62
C VAL A 24 22.11 2.05 4.73
N VAL A 25 23.11 2.20 5.60
CA VAL A 25 23.87 3.44 5.79
C VAL A 25 24.50 3.90 4.48
N VAL A 26 25.22 3.02 3.78
CA VAL A 26 25.89 3.35 2.51
C VAL A 26 24.86 3.74 1.44
N ALA A 27 23.73 3.02 1.35
CA ALA A 27 22.65 3.38 0.42
C ALA A 27 22.05 4.76 0.74
N CYS A 28 21.83 5.07 2.03
CA CYS A 28 21.35 6.37 2.46
C CYS A 28 22.34 7.50 2.12
N ILE A 29 23.65 7.29 2.35
CA ILE A 29 24.69 8.29 2.02
C ILE A 29 24.76 8.51 0.51
N ARG A 30 24.79 7.44 -0.31
CA ARG A 30 24.75 7.51 -1.77
C ARG A 30 23.61 8.39 -2.26
N LYS A 31 22.41 8.15 -1.71
CA LYS A 31 21.22 8.90 -2.10
C LYS A 31 21.26 10.35 -1.66
N ALA A 32 21.74 10.62 -0.44
CA ALA A 32 21.90 11.98 0.08
C ALA A 32 22.90 12.81 -0.72
N LEU A 33 24.00 12.19 -1.16
CA LEU A 33 25.04 12.82 -1.97
C LEU A 33 24.76 12.78 -3.47
N LYS A 34 23.63 12.18 -3.89
CA LYS A 34 23.26 11.97 -5.31
C LYS A 34 24.38 11.28 -6.11
N ASN A 35 25.10 10.36 -5.48
CA ASN A 35 26.19 9.61 -6.08
C ASN A 35 26.02 8.12 -5.79
N ASP A 36 25.39 7.41 -6.73
CA ASP A 36 25.02 6.00 -6.57
C ASP A 36 26.24 5.06 -6.60
N ASN A 37 27.36 5.49 -7.19
CA ASN A 37 28.59 4.71 -7.32
C ASN A 37 29.55 4.89 -6.14
N LEU A 38 29.22 5.74 -5.16
CA LEU A 38 30.08 6.00 -4.02
C LEU A 38 30.33 4.73 -3.21
N THR A 39 31.59 4.42 -2.92
CA THR A 39 31.95 3.27 -2.07
C THR A 39 32.65 3.81 -0.84
N LEU A 40 32.12 3.46 0.34
CA LEU A 40 32.64 3.90 1.63
C LEU A 40 32.96 2.68 2.48
N GLU A 41 34.14 2.71 3.09
CA GLU A 41 34.56 1.69 4.05
C GLU A 41 33.82 1.85 5.38
N GLU A 42 33.72 0.75 6.13
CA GLU A 42 32.97 0.70 7.39
C GLU A 42 33.50 1.67 8.47
N GLY A 43 34.81 1.95 8.43
CA GLY A 43 35.50 2.87 9.33
C GLY A 43 35.43 4.34 8.91
N HIS A 44 34.80 4.67 7.78
CA HIS A 44 34.70 6.06 7.32
C HIS A 44 33.87 6.90 8.30
N LYS A 45 34.32 8.14 8.59
CA LYS A 45 33.69 9.02 9.59
C LYS A 45 32.20 9.24 9.34
N GLU A 46 31.81 9.42 8.07
CA GLU A 46 30.40 9.58 7.70
C GLU A 46 29.58 8.31 7.94
N VAL A 47 30.14 7.13 7.62
CA VAL A 47 29.45 5.86 7.86
C VAL A 47 29.20 5.66 9.35
N ILE A 48 30.18 5.96 10.19
CA ILE A 48 30.04 5.88 11.64
C ILE A 48 28.98 6.86 12.16
N LEU A 49 28.97 8.09 11.67
CA LEU A 49 28.00 9.11 12.06
C LEU A 49 26.57 8.71 11.68
N TRP A 50 26.35 8.37 10.41
CA TRP A 50 25.04 7.97 9.92
C TRP A 50 24.53 6.70 10.59
N ARG A 51 25.42 5.74 10.87
CA ARG A 51 25.08 4.54 11.65
C ARG A 51 24.56 4.92 13.03
N LYS A 52 25.26 5.81 13.76
CA LYS A 52 24.81 6.28 15.07
C LYS A 52 23.45 6.96 15.00
N ASN A 53 23.24 7.85 14.01
CA ASN A 53 21.97 8.53 13.83
C ASN A 53 20.84 7.55 13.51
N ILE A 54 21.05 6.60 12.59
CA ILE A 54 20.04 5.58 12.24
C ILE A 54 19.64 4.74 13.46
N ILE A 55 20.60 4.30 14.27
CA ILE A 55 20.31 3.54 15.50
C ILE A 55 19.54 4.40 16.51
N TYR A 56 19.93 5.66 16.70
CA TYR A 56 19.23 6.58 17.60
C TYR A 56 17.77 6.81 17.16
N TYR A 57 17.56 7.08 15.88
CA TYR A 57 16.22 7.30 15.36
C TYR A 57 15.38 6.03 15.23
N GLU A 58 16.00 4.84 15.17
CA GLU A 58 15.27 3.57 15.23
C GLU A 58 14.46 3.46 16.53
N GLU A 59 15.11 3.73 17.68
CA GLU A 59 14.44 3.71 18.98
C GLU A 59 13.36 4.78 19.08
N ALA A 60 13.62 5.99 18.56
CA ALA A 60 12.66 7.07 18.53
C ALA A 60 11.42 6.72 17.69
N VAL A 61 11.60 6.09 16.53
CA VAL A 61 10.49 5.65 15.66
C VAL A 61 9.68 4.54 16.33
N LEU A 62 10.34 3.53 16.90
CA LEU A 62 9.67 2.45 17.64
C LEU A 62 8.83 2.99 18.79
N THR A 63 9.37 3.95 19.54
CA THR A 63 8.65 4.59 20.64
C THR A 63 7.45 5.40 20.11
N ALA A 64 7.61 6.13 19.01
CA ALA A 64 6.54 6.92 18.42
C ALA A 64 5.36 6.07 17.89
N ILE A 65 5.64 4.87 17.38
CA ILE A 65 4.60 3.91 16.94
C ILE A 65 4.17 2.95 18.06
N HIS A 66 4.54 3.22 19.32
CA HIS A 66 4.24 2.37 20.48
C HIS A 66 4.64 0.89 20.29
N TYR A 67 5.74 0.66 19.56
CA TYR A 67 6.23 -0.67 19.19
C TYR A 67 5.24 -1.50 18.36
N ASP A 68 4.15 -0.90 17.87
CA ASP A 68 3.27 -1.54 16.90
C ASP A 68 3.92 -1.50 15.52
N THR A 69 4.49 -2.64 15.15
CA THR A 69 5.22 -2.85 13.90
C THR A 69 4.42 -3.69 12.90
N HIS A 70 3.21 -4.10 13.28
CA HIS A 70 2.37 -4.93 12.44
C HIS A 70 1.57 -4.04 11.49
N VAL A 71 1.97 -4.04 10.21
CA VAL A 71 1.26 -3.31 9.16
C VAL A 71 0.62 -4.31 8.21
N GLU A 72 -0.70 -4.34 8.16
CA GLU A 72 -1.43 -5.07 7.13
C GLU A 72 -1.31 -4.31 5.80
N LEU A 73 -0.85 -4.99 4.75
CA LEU A 73 -0.64 -4.38 3.45
C LEU A 73 -1.77 -4.74 2.48
N PRO A 74 -2.29 -3.79 1.69
CA PRO A 74 -3.32 -4.07 0.69
C PRO A 74 -2.90 -5.16 -0.32
N TYR A 75 -1.60 -5.32 -0.57
CA TYR A 75 -1.07 -6.32 -1.50
C TYR A 75 -1.38 -7.77 -1.10
N ASP A 76 -1.31 -8.08 0.20
CA ASP A 76 -1.58 -9.44 0.69
C ASP A 76 -3.07 -9.78 0.48
N ILE A 77 -3.95 -8.81 0.71
CA ILE A 77 -5.39 -8.94 0.48
C ILE A 77 -5.72 -9.06 -1.01
N LEU A 78 -5.08 -8.25 -1.86
CA LEU A 78 -5.24 -8.35 -3.32
C LEU A 78 -4.82 -9.74 -3.84
N LEU A 79 -3.73 -10.29 -3.30
CA LEU A 79 -3.26 -11.62 -3.64
C LEU A 79 -4.25 -12.69 -3.17
N GLU A 80 -4.74 -12.60 -1.93
CA GLU A 80 -5.76 -13.49 -1.38
C GLU A 80 -7.04 -13.48 -2.24
N TRP A 81 -7.59 -12.31 -2.56
CA TRP A 81 -8.80 -12.22 -3.38
C TRP A 81 -8.59 -12.73 -4.81
N SER A 82 -7.41 -12.48 -5.41
CA SER A 82 -7.09 -13.00 -6.74
C SER A 82 -7.02 -14.55 -6.80
N SER A 83 -6.84 -15.20 -5.64
CA SER A 83 -6.88 -16.67 -5.55
C SER A 83 -8.30 -17.23 -5.39
N GLN A 84 -9.24 -16.41 -4.91
CA GLN A 84 -10.62 -16.81 -4.63
C GLN A 84 -11.59 -16.43 -5.77
N VAL A 85 -11.25 -15.38 -6.51
CA VAL A 85 -12.07 -14.83 -7.59
C VAL A 85 -11.21 -14.60 -8.83
N GLU A 86 -11.79 -14.84 -10.00
CA GLU A 86 -11.11 -14.56 -11.26
C GLU A 86 -11.00 -13.05 -11.50
N ILE A 87 -9.82 -12.50 -11.18
CA ILE A 87 -9.47 -11.09 -11.43
C ILE A 87 -8.51 -11.04 -12.64
N PRO A 88 -8.83 -10.28 -13.70
CA PRO A 88 -7.95 -10.15 -14.84
C PRO A 88 -6.57 -9.63 -14.43
N LYS A 89 -5.50 -10.22 -14.96
CA LYS A 89 -4.11 -9.82 -14.63
C LYS A 89 -3.85 -8.32 -14.82
N LYS A 90 -4.45 -7.73 -15.86
CA LYS A 90 -4.36 -6.31 -16.18
C LYS A 90 -4.96 -5.43 -15.08
N VAL A 91 -6.11 -5.85 -14.54
CA VAL A 91 -6.77 -5.18 -13.39
C VAL A 91 -5.89 -5.29 -12.16
N LEU A 92 -5.41 -6.49 -11.83
CA LEU A 92 -4.57 -6.69 -10.65
C LEU A 92 -3.30 -5.83 -10.70
N GLN A 93 -2.65 -5.77 -11.87
CA GLN A 93 -1.49 -4.91 -12.08
C GLN A 93 -1.83 -3.42 -11.92
N ALA A 94 -2.95 -2.96 -12.48
CA ALA A 94 -3.40 -1.58 -12.32
C ALA A 94 -3.76 -1.25 -10.85
N ALA A 95 -4.34 -2.20 -10.11
CA ALA A 95 -4.61 -2.06 -8.68
C ALA A 95 -3.31 -1.93 -7.89
N TRP A 96 -2.28 -2.72 -8.22
CA TRP A 96 -0.96 -2.58 -7.59
C TRP A 96 -0.32 -1.22 -7.87
N CYS A 97 -0.44 -0.71 -9.10
CA CYS A 97 0.00 0.65 -9.42
C CYS A 97 -0.74 1.70 -8.60
N PHE A 98 -2.06 1.57 -8.47
CA PHE A 98 -2.88 2.46 -7.65
C PHE A 98 -2.40 2.47 -6.18
N VAL A 99 -2.19 1.30 -5.57
CA VAL A 99 -1.67 1.22 -4.19
C VAL A 99 -0.33 1.93 -4.07
N ASN A 100 0.58 1.77 -5.02
CA ASN A 100 1.88 2.45 -4.99
C ASN A 100 1.76 3.97 -5.11
N ASP A 101 0.86 4.48 -5.95
CA ASP A 101 0.67 5.91 -6.16
C ASP A 101 0.06 6.61 -4.95
N THR A 102 -0.66 5.87 -4.12
CA THR A 102 -1.27 6.42 -2.92
C THR A 102 -0.27 6.75 -1.81
N TYR A 103 0.96 6.22 -1.85
CA TYR A 103 2.01 6.55 -0.87
C TYR A 103 2.46 8.02 -0.92
N ARG A 104 2.06 8.77 -1.96
CA ARG A 104 2.25 10.22 -2.03
C ARG A 104 1.18 11.01 -1.27
N SER A 105 0.21 10.32 -0.68
CA SER A 105 -0.92 10.89 0.09
C SER A 105 -0.99 10.27 1.50
N ALA A 106 -1.83 10.84 2.36
CA ALA A 106 -2.08 10.30 3.71
C ALA A 106 -3.17 9.21 3.73
N LEU A 107 -3.66 8.73 2.58
CA LEU A 107 -4.79 7.80 2.51
C LEU A 107 -4.52 6.49 3.26
N CYS A 108 -3.28 6.01 3.28
CA CYS A 108 -2.89 4.80 4.01
C CYS A 108 -3.01 4.93 5.54
N LEU A 109 -3.18 6.15 6.06
CA LEU A 109 -3.44 6.42 7.48
C LEU A 109 -4.94 6.59 7.77
N CYS A 110 -5.75 6.87 6.76
CA CYS A 110 -7.18 7.15 6.90
C CYS A 110 -8.06 5.90 6.78
N TYR A 111 -7.60 4.93 5.98
CA TYR A 111 -8.34 3.73 5.59
C TYR A 111 -7.57 2.46 5.96
N ASN A 112 -8.29 1.39 6.27
CA ASN A 112 -7.69 0.08 6.53
C ASN A 112 -7.29 -0.62 5.22
N ALA A 113 -6.51 -1.69 5.32
CA ALA A 113 -5.97 -2.38 4.15
C ALA A 113 -7.04 -3.02 3.24
N ASN A 114 -8.17 -3.48 3.81
CA ASN A 114 -9.31 -4.03 3.06
C ASN A 114 -10.02 -2.95 2.23
N GLU A 115 -10.32 -1.81 2.86
CA GLU A 115 -10.90 -0.63 2.19
C GLU A 115 -10.01 -0.18 1.03
N PHE A 116 -8.70 -0.22 1.25
CA PHE A 116 -7.69 0.11 0.28
C PHE A 116 -7.65 -0.84 -0.91
N ALA A 117 -7.63 -2.15 -0.65
CA ALA A 117 -7.60 -3.18 -1.67
C ALA A 117 -8.88 -3.15 -2.52
N ALA A 118 -10.04 -2.98 -1.87
CA ALA A 118 -11.33 -2.88 -2.56
C ALA A 118 -11.38 -1.64 -3.47
N THR A 119 -10.93 -0.48 -2.95
CA THR A 119 -10.83 0.75 -3.73
C THR A 119 -9.86 0.61 -4.89
N ALA A 120 -8.70 -0.03 -4.68
CA ALA A 120 -7.72 -0.25 -5.72
C ALA A 120 -8.28 -1.09 -6.87
N LEU A 121 -9.02 -2.17 -6.56
CA LEU A 121 -9.70 -2.99 -7.58
C LEU A 121 -10.81 -2.22 -8.30
N TYR A 122 -11.61 -1.46 -7.56
CA TYR A 122 -12.67 -0.62 -8.13
C TYR A 122 -12.13 0.42 -9.11
N VAL A 123 -11.05 1.11 -8.72
CA VAL A 123 -10.38 2.08 -9.59
C VAL A 123 -9.75 1.37 -10.80
N ALA A 124 -9.06 0.25 -10.56
CA ALA A 124 -8.38 -0.51 -11.61
C ALA A 124 -9.33 -1.08 -12.67
N SER A 125 -10.50 -1.61 -12.29
CA SER A 125 -11.49 -2.11 -13.25
C SER A 125 -11.95 -1.03 -14.20
N ARG A 126 -12.24 0.17 -13.66
CA ARG A 126 -12.69 1.32 -14.45
C ARG A 126 -11.61 1.83 -15.40
N LEU A 127 -10.37 1.92 -14.94
CA LEU A 127 -9.24 2.33 -15.78
C LEU A 127 -8.96 1.34 -16.91
N THR A 128 -9.06 0.05 -16.62
CA THR A 128 -8.76 -1.01 -17.58
C THR A 128 -9.95 -1.36 -18.47
N LYS A 129 -11.16 -0.94 -18.08
CA LYS A 129 -12.46 -1.27 -18.68
C LYS A 129 -12.75 -2.78 -18.69
N GLU A 130 -12.21 -3.48 -17.70
CA GLU A 130 -12.38 -4.92 -17.53
C GLU A 130 -13.37 -5.19 -16.39
N PRO A 131 -14.34 -6.09 -16.58
CA PRO A 131 -15.25 -6.47 -15.51
C PRO A 131 -14.48 -7.24 -14.44
N ILE A 132 -14.80 -6.98 -13.17
CA ILE A 132 -14.39 -7.82 -12.05
C ILE A 132 -15.64 -8.54 -11.55
N SER A 133 -15.57 -9.86 -11.42
CA SER A 133 -16.58 -10.62 -10.70
C SER A 133 -16.57 -10.18 -9.24
N LEU A 134 -17.59 -9.46 -8.80
CA LEU A 134 -17.66 -8.98 -7.41
C LEU A 134 -18.30 -10.04 -6.53
N LEU A 135 -17.70 -10.26 -5.36
CA LEU A 135 -18.41 -10.91 -4.25
C LEU A 135 -19.29 -9.85 -3.60
N VAL A 136 -20.54 -9.80 -4.05
CA VAL A 136 -21.57 -8.93 -3.47
C VAL A 136 -22.26 -9.69 -2.35
N SER A 137 -22.25 -9.12 -1.16
CA SER A 137 -23.02 -9.64 -0.03
C SER A 137 -24.52 -9.36 -0.22
N ASP A 138 -25.37 -10.12 0.48
CA ASP A 138 -26.84 -10.05 0.36
C ASP A 138 -27.43 -8.63 0.50
N ASN A 139 -26.72 -7.73 1.20
CA ASN A 139 -26.92 -6.30 1.16
C ASN A 139 -26.10 -5.68 0.02
N GLN A 140 -26.75 -5.43 -1.12
CA GLN A 140 -26.23 -4.92 -2.41
C GLN A 140 -25.31 -3.66 -2.39
N ASN A 141 -24.92 -3.15 -1.22
CA ASN A 141 -24.15 -1.94 -1.02
C ASN A 141 -22.70 -2.19 -0.55
N THR A 142 -22.17 -3.42 -0.68
CA THR A 142 -20.76 -3.71 -0.38
C THR A 142 -20.05 -4.43 -1.54
N MET A 143 -18.77 -4.16 -1.69
CA MET A 143 -17.84 -4.80 -2.62
C MET A 143 -16.69 -5.41 -1.81
N PHE A 144 -16.51 -6.73 -1.89
CA PHE A 144 -15.54 -7.47 -1.04
C PHE A 144 -15.74 -7.21 0.47
N GLY A 145 -16.98 -6.99 0.90
CA GLY A 145 -17.32 -6.66 2.30
C GLY A 145 -17.05 -5.21 2.70
N VAL A 146 -16.58 -4.36 1.79
CA VAL A 146 -16.34 -2.93 2.00
C VAL A 146 -17.52 -2.12 1.47
N ASN A 147 -18.00 -1.15 2.25
CA ASN A 147 -19.12 -0.29 1.84
C ASN A 147 -18.74 0.56 0.62
N ILE A 148 -19.61 0.61 -0.38
CA ILE A 148 -19.39 1.37 -1.63
C ILE A 148 -19.14 2.86 -1.34
N SER A 149 -19.82 3.46 -0.37
CA SER A 149 -19.61 4.87 0.00
C SER A 149 -18.18 5.16 0.47
N ILE A 150 -17.50 4.19 1.10
CA ILE A 150 -16.09 4.32 1.49
C ILE A 150 -15.19 4.30 0.25
N ILE A 151 -15.49 3.39 -0.70
CA ILE A 151 -14.74 3.24 -1.95
C ILE A 151 -14.85 4.53 -2.79
N GLU A 152 -16.06 5.08 -2.92
CA GLU A 152 -16.31 6.33 -3.63
C GLU A 152 -15.57 7.50 -2.99
N GLU A 153 -15.65 7.61 -1.66
CA GLU A 153 -15.00 8.67 -0.90
C GLU A 153 -13.47 8.60 -1.01
N MET A 154 -12.89 7.42 -0.85
CA MET A 154 -11.44 7.22 -0.99
C MET A 154 -10.99 7.50 -2.43
N THR A 155 -11.75 7.04 -3.43
CA THR A 155 -11.49 7.34 -4.85
C THR A 155 -11.49 8.85 -5.09
N ARG A 156 -12.48 9.57 -4.55
CA ARG A 156 -12.59 11.03 -4.67
C ARG A 156 -11.39 11.73 -4.04
N GLN A 157 -10.99 11.36 -2.83
CA GLN A 157 -9.81 11.93 -2.15
C GLN A 157 -8.51 11.63 -2.92
N PHE A 158 -8.39 10.43 -3.47
CA PHE A 158 -7.25 10.07 -4.31
C PHE A 158 -7.18 10.95 -5.56
N LEU A 159 -8.30 11.11 -6.29
CA LEU A 159 -8.35 11.92 -7.51
C LEU A 159 -8.05 13.40 -7.24
N GLN A 160 -8.49 13.94 -6.10
CA GLN A 160 -8.14 15.31 -5.68
C GLN A 160 -6.63 15.52 -5.48
N SER A 161 -5.90 14.47 -5.09
CA SER A 161 -4.45 14.51 -4.95
C SER A 161 -3.71 14.53 -6.31
N TYR A 162 -4.41 14.23 -7.41
CA TYR A 162 -3.85 14.11 -8.76
C TYR A 162 -4.68 14.86 -9.83
N PRO A 163 -4.75 16.21 -9.77
CA PRO A 163 -5.60 17.00 -10.66
C PRO A 163 -5.22 16.89 -12.15
N ASN A 164 -3.98 16.51 -12.48
CA ASN A 164 -3.45 16.42 -13.85
C ASN A 164 -3.17 14.97 -14.32
N SER A 165 -3.66 13.95 -13.62
CA SER A 165 -3.46 12.55 -14.01
C SER A 165 -4.55 12.08 -15.00
N PRO A 166 -4.25 11.17 -15.95
CA PRO A 166 -5.25 10.55 -16.83
C PRO A 166 -6.41 9.87 -16.08
N MET A 167 -6.30 9.68 -14.76
CA MET A 167 -7.38 9.18 -13.90
C MET A 167 -8.49 10.21 -13.62
N SER A 168 -8.30 11.49 -13.92
CA SER A 168 -9.34 12.53 -13.75
C SER A 168 -10.55 12.33 -14.68
N GLU A 169 -10.34 11.68 -15.83
CA GLU A 169 -11.38 11.31 -16.81
C GLU A 169 -12.33 10.23 -16.29
N MET A 170 -11.98 9.55 -15.19
CA MET A 170 -12.78 8.49 -14.58
C MET A 170 -14.05 9.01 -13.91
N SER A 171 -14.12 10.30 -13.58
CA SER A 171 -15.34 10.92 -13.03
C SER A 171 -16.55 10.88 -13.99
N ASN A 172 -16.33 10.61 -15.29
CA ASN A 172 -17.36 10.70 -16.35
C ASN A 172 -17.77 9.36 -17.00
N SER A 173 -17.31 8.20 -16.50
CA SER A 173 -17.59 6.89 -17.13
C SER A 173 -18.71 6.10 -16.43
N PRO A 174 -19.69 5.54 -17.17
CA PRO A 174 -20.81 4.82 -16.59
C PRO A 174 -20.38 3.52 -15.90
N GLU A 175 -21.03 3.20 -14.79
CA GLU A 175 -20.87 1.99 -13.99
C GLU A 175 -20.99 0.73 -14.84
N SER A 176 -19.86 0.10 -15.17
CA SER A 176 -19.84 -1.24 -15.76
C SER A 176 -19.38 -2.22 -14.70
N VAL A 177 -20.24 -2.44 -13.71
CA VAL A 177 -20.08 -3.48 -12.71
C VAL A 177 -20.94 -4.67 -13.13
N THR A 178 -20.33 -5.79 -13.51
CA THR A 178 -21.05 -7.02 -13.85
C THR A 178 -21.22 -7.86 -12.59
N TYR A 179 -22.45 -7.96 -12.11
CA TYR A 179 -22.82 -8.77 -10.95
C TYR A 179 -22.97 -10.24 -11.35
N HIS A 180 -22.14 -11.13 -10.79
CA HIS A 180 -22.33 -12.58 -10.92
C HIS A 180 -22.72 -13.19 -9.56
N ASN A 181 -24.00 -13.53 -9.42
CA ASN A 181 -24.65 -13.97 -8.17
C ASN A 181 -24.33 -15.42 -7.70
N ASN A 182 -23.27 -16.07 -8.18
CA ASN A 182 -23.12 -17.53 -7.98
C ASN A 182 -21.80 -17.96 -7.34
N LEU A 183 -21.37 -17.28 -6.27
CA LEU A 183 -20.31 -17.79 -5.39
C LEU A 183 -20.86 -17.87 -3.96
N SER A 184 -20.84 -19.07 -3.37
CA SER A 184 -21.18 -19.28 -1.96
C SER A 184 -20.40 -18.30 -1.08
N PRO A 185 -20.98 -17.80 0.01
CA PRO A 185 -20.36 -16.75 0.82
C PRO A 185 -19.04 -17.26 1.40
N ALA A 186 -17.93 -16.79 0.84
CA ALA A 186 -16.64 -16.88 1.50
C ALA A 186 -16.72 -16.03 2.77
N LYS A 187 -16.48 -16.66 3.92
CA LYS A 187 -16.47 -15.99 5.22
C LYS A 187 -15.25 -15.07 5.29
N PHE A 188 -15.38 -13.84 4.82
CA PHE A 188 -14.36 -12.83 5.06
C PHE A 188 -14.43 -12.39 6.51
N LYS A 189 -13.28 -12.37 7.19
CA LYS A 189 -13.18 -11.80 8.52
C LYS A 189 -13.47 -10.31 8.39
N THR A 190 -14.61 -9.88 8.91
CA THR A 190 -14.87 -8.46 9.14
C THR A 190 -13.75 -7.91 10.02
N SER A 191 -12.98 -6.95 9.53
CA SER A 191 -12.02 -6.22 10.34
C SER A 191 -12.75 -5.59 11.52
N ASN A 192 -12.26 -5.87 12.73
CA ASN A 192 -12.83 -5.38 13.99
C ASN A 192 -12.96 -3.84 13.96
N PRO A 193 -14.02 -3.26 14.53
CA PRO A 193 -14.12 -1.81 14.66
C PRO A 193 -12.97 -1.29 15.52
N ARG A 194 -12.36 -0.19 15.06
CA ARG A 194 -11.23 0.52 15.68
C ARG A 194 -11.39 0.60 17.20
N THR A 195 -10.49 -0.04 17.95
CA THR A 195 -10.20 0.25 19.36
C THR A 195 -9.04 1.21 19.45
#